data_AF-A0A256C402-F1
#
_entry.id   AF-A0A256C402-F1
#
_cell.length_a   1.000
_cell.length_b   1.000
_cell.length_c   1.000
_cell.angle_alpha   90.00
_cell.angle_beta   90.00
_cell.angle_gamma   90.00
#
_symmetry.space_group_name_H-M   'P 1'
#
loop_
_entity.id
_entity.type
_entity.pdbx_description
1 polymer ?
#
loop_
_entity_poly.entity_id
_entity_poly.type
_entity_poly.pdbx_seq_one_letter_code
_entity_poly.pdbx_strand_id
1 'polypeptide(L)'
;MINAEISKNVEKFVVFNEMSQFDMDKMHLISANLHEIIPRLSNDFYLDWQSHAGMYFPELSESMVKHLATAWLRNFFDCPNSTHEKYANTLWALGELQSQDRLAPVVMAAIIPFMQSAIEQFIQAKDHTIAYHVRLELATSLFKTLAMNENILYHCVAY
;
A
#
# COMPACT_ATOMS: atom_id res chain seq x y z
N MET A 1 28.54 0.68 -2.74
CA MET A 1 28.11 -0.70 -3.05
C MET A 1 26.65 -0.93 -2.66
N ILE A 2 26.24 -0.59 -1.43
CA ILE A 2 24.85 -0.69 -0.93
C ILE A 2 23.82 0.01 -1.85
N ASN A 3 24.05 1.27 -2.25
CA ASN A 3 23.10 2.00 -3.13
C ASN A 3 22.89 1.36 -4.51
N ALA A 4 23.91 0.71 -5.09
CA ALA A 4 23.77 0.09 -6.41
C ALA A 4 22.96 -1.22 -6.34
N GLU A 5 22.98 -1.89 -5.20
CA GLU A 5 22.23 -3.11 -4.95
C GLU A 5 20.76 -2.81 -4.63
N ILE A 6 20.49 -1.72 -3.89
CA ILE A 6 19.15 -1.18 -3.65
C ILE A 6 18.50 -0.75 -4.97
N SER A 7 19.16 0.07 -5.80
CA SER A 7 18.61 0.48 -7.10
C SER A 7 18.30 -0.72 -8.01
N LYS A 8 19.18 -1.72 -8.05
CA LYS A 8 18.96 -2.95 -8.82
C LYS A 8 17.77 -3.77 -8.31
N ASN A 9 17.49 -3.74 -7.02
CA ASN A 9 16.34 -4.43 -6.43
C ASN A 9 15.04 -3.67 -6.71
N VAL A 10 15.05 -2.35 -6.59
CA VAL A 10 13.89 -1.49 -6.89
C VAL A 10 13.44 -1.62 -8.35
N GLU A 11 14.36 -1.60 -9.31
CA GLU A 11 14.04 -1.81 -10.73
C GLU A 11 13.42 -3.19 -10.98
N LYS A 12 13.90 -4.25 -10.31
CA LYS A 12 13.31 -5.59 -10.43
C LYS A 12 11.87 -5.62 -9.94
N PHE A 13 11.55 -4.95 -8.84
CA PHE A 13 10.18 -4.94 -8.32
C PHE A 13 9.22 -4.20 -9.25
N VAL A 14 9.66 -3.11 -9.88
CA VAL A 14 8.86 -2.42 -10.91
C VAL A 14 8.57 -3.37 -12.07
N VAL A 15 9.58 -4.11 -12.55
CA VAL A 15 9.44 -5.06 -13.66
C VAL A 15 8.56 -6.25 -13.29
N PHE A 16 8.80 -6.88 -12.14
CA PHE A 16 8.06 -8.07 -11.70
C PHE A 16 6.57 -7.80 -11.45
N ASN A 17 6.22 -6.58 -11.05
CA ASN A 17 4.83 -6.19 -10.83
C ASN A 17 4.21 -5.54 -12.07
N GLU A 18 4.92 -5.54 -13.20
CA GLU A 18 4.46 -5.01 -14.50
C GLU A 18 3.90 -3.59 -14.41
N MET A 19 4.52 -2.74 -13.58
CA MET A 19 4.07 -1.37 -13.36
C MET A 19 4.35 -0.51 -14.60
N SER A 20 3.29 -0.15 -15.34
CA SER A 20 3.39 0.66 -16.55
C SER A 20 3.27 2.15 -16.26
N GLN A 21 3.58 3.03 -17.23
CA GLN A 21 3.33 4.47 -17.07
C GLN A 21 1.83 4.76 -16.85
N PHE A 22 0.95 3.98 -17.48
CA PHE A 22 -0.49 4.09 -17.30
C PHE A 22 -0.93 3.76 -15.87
N ASP A 23 -0.26 2.80 -15.22
CA ASP A 23 -0.49 2.48 -13.81
C ASP A 23 -0.05 3.65 -12.91
N MET A 24 1.09 4.27 -13.20
CA MET A 24 1.54 5.47 -12.49
C MET A 24 0.55 6.62 -12.65
N ASP A 25 0.08 6.91 -13.86
CA ASP A 25 -0.85 8.02 -14.12
C ASP A 25 -2.14 7.88 -13.30
N LYS A 26 -2.64 6.66 -13.14
CA LYS A 26 -3.78 6.35 -12.26
C LYS A 26 -3.46 6.53 -10.79
N MET A 27 -2.29 6.08 -10.33
CA MET A 27 -1.88 6.30 -8.94
C MET A 27 -1.75 7.80 -8.62
N HIS A 28 -1.30 8.63 -9.57
CA HIS A 28 -1.32 10.09 -9.42
C HIS A 28 -2.74 10.66 -9.32
N LEU A 29 -3.69 10.16 -10.13
CA LEU A 29 -5.09 10.57 -10.04
C LEU A 29 -5.70 10.24 -8.67
N ILE A 30 -5.36 9.06 -8.12
CA ILE A 30 -5.79 8.65 -6.79
C ILE A 30 -5.12 9.55 -5.73
N SER A 31 -3.82 9.83 -5.88
CA SER A 31 -3.05 10.72 -4.99
C SER A 31 -3.68 12.12 -4.86
N ALA A 32 -4.23 12.66 -5.94
CA ALA A 32 -4.90 13.97 -5.92
C ALA A 32 -6.14 14.02 -5.00
N ASN A 33 -6.75 12.87 -4.67
CA ASN A 33 -7.96 12.77 -3.86
C ASN A 33 -7.71 12.23 -2.45
N LEU A 34 -6.45 12.25 -1.98
CA LEU A 34 -6.04 11.58 -0.75
C LEU A 34 -6.69 12.09 0.53
N HIS A 35 -7.00 13.37 0.57
CA HIS A 35 -7.59 14.04 1.73
C HIS A 35 -8.96 13.46 2.10
N GLU A 36 -9.69 12.90 1.13
CA GLU A 36 -10.98 12.23 1.36
C GLU A 36 -10.82 10.73 1.64
N ILE A 37 -9.84 10.10 1.00
CA ILE A 37 -9.67 8.64 1.02
C ILE A 37 -9.03 8.15 2.33
N ILE A 38 -7.96 8.81 2.80
CA ILE A 38 -7.16 8.33 3.93
C ILE A 38 -7.96 8.29 5.24
N PRO A 39 -8.70 9.35 5.64
CA PRO A 39 -9.45 9.32 6.90
C PRO A 39 -10.49 8.19 6.92
N ARG A 40 -11.18 7.96 5.79
CA ARG A 40 -12.18 6.91 5.66
C ARG A 40 -11.55 5.53 5.76
N LEU A 41 -10.55 5.23 4.93
CA LEU A 41 -9.90 3.92 4.93
C LEU A 41 -9.19 3.60 6.24
N SER A 42 -8.58 4.60 6.89
CA SER A 42 -7.94 4.42 8.20
C SER A 42 -8.97 4.03 9.27
N ASN A 43 -10.15 4.66 9.25
CA ASN A 43 -11.23 4.31 10.16
C ASN A 43 -11.81 2.93 9.86
N ASP A 44 -12.02 2.60 8.59
CA ASP A 44 -12.53 1.29 8.17
C ASP A 44 -11.55 0.16 8.55
N PHE A 45 -10.25 0.38 8.33
CA PHE A 45 -9.19 -0.53 8.78
C PHE A 45 -9.24 -0.73 10.29
N TYR A 46 -9.42 0.35 11.05
CA TYR A 46 -9.46 0.25 12.50
C TYR A 46 -10.63 -0.62 13.00
N LEU A 47 -11.81 -0.46 12.42
CA LEU A 47 -12.99 -1.26 12.76
C LEU A 47 -12.79 -2.74 12.38
N ASP A 48 -12.20 -3.00 11.23
CA ASP A 48 -11.86 -4.36 10.79
C ASP A 48 -10.80 -5.01 11.71
N TRP A 49 -9.76 -4.25 12.06
CA TRP A 49 -8.70 -4.71 12.96
C TRP A 49 -9.26 -5.05 14.34
N GLN A 50 -10.11 -4.20 14.93
CA GLN A 50 -10.72 -4.49 16.24
C GLN A 50 -11.56 -5.77 16.24
N SER A 51 -12.21 -6.09 15.12
CA SER A 51 -13.11 -7.24 15.03
C SER A 51 -12.38 -8.57 14.74
N HIS A 52 -11.24 -8.53 14.05
CA HIS A 52 -10.55 -9.75 13.59
C HIS A 52 -9.07 -9.83 13.97
N ALA A 53 -8.32 -8.72 13.87
CA ALA A 53 -6.86 -8.74 13.91
C ALA A 53 -6.22 -8.24 15.22
N GLY A 54 -6.98 -7.55 16.07
CA GLY A 54 -6.51 -7.04 17.36
C GLY A 54 -6.07 -8.13 18.35
N MET A 55 -6.52 -9.36 18.13
CA MET A 55 -6.08 -10.52 18.91
C MET A 55 -4.66 -10.99 18.54
N TYR A 56 -4.17 -10.72 17.33
CA TYR A 56 -2.86 -11.19 16.89
C TYR A 56 -1.70 -10.28 17.30
N PHE A 57 -1.98 -9.02 17.64
CA PHE A 57 -0.99 -8.01 18.04
C PHE A 57 -1.39 -7.31 19.34
N PRO A 58 -1.57 -8.04 20.46
CA PRO A 58 -2.09 -7.50 21.72
C PRO A 58 -1.17 -6.44 22.36
N GLU A 59 0.09 -6.38 21.95
CA GLU A 59 1.08 -5.39 22.39
C GLU A 59 0.87 -4.01 21.77
N LEU A 60 0.09 -3.90 20.70
CA LEU A 60 -0.15 -2.63 20.02
C LEU A 60 -1.36 -1.92 20.59
N SER A 61 -1.16 -0.67 21.02
CA SER A 61 -2.27 0.17 21.43
C SER A 61 -3.10 0.63 20.22
N GLU A 62 -4.39 0.91 20.45
CA GLU A 62 -5.28 1.48 19.43
C GLU A 62 -4.66 2.69 18.71
N SER A 63 -4.03 3.60 19.45
CA SER A 63 -3.44 4.81 18.88
C SER A 63 -2.26 4.49 17.97
N MET A 64 -1.44 3.49 18.33
CA MET A 64 -0.33 3.02 17.49
C MET A 64 -0.83 2.42 16.18
N VAL A 65 -1.87 1.58 16.25
CA VAL A 65 -2.45 0.93 15.06
C VAL A 65 -3.05 1.95 14.10
N LYS A 66 -3.83 2.91 14.62
CA LYS A 66 -4.39 4.01 13.81
C LYS A 66 -3.29 4.87 13.18
N HIS A 67 -2.23 5.16 13.92
CA HIS A 67 -1.10 5.92 13.40
C HIS A 67 -0.37 5.17 12.29
N LEU A 68 -0.07 3.88 12.52
CA LEU A 68 0.56 3.00 11.54
C LEU A 68 -0.26 2.90 10.26
N ALA A 69 -1.56 2.62 10.36
CA ALA A 69 -2.44 2.51 9.19
C ALA A 69 -2.51 3.82 8.41
N THR A 70 -2.68 4.95 9.10
CA THR A 70 -2.73 6.27 8.47
C THR A 70 -1.41 6.62 7.76
N ALA A 71 -0.27 6.34 8.42
CA ALA A 71 1.05 6.57 7.84
C ALA A 71 1.30 5.66 6.64
N TRP A 72 0.94 4.38 6.74
CA TRP A 72 1.08 3.43 5.64
C TRP A 72 0.21 3.85 4.45
N LEU A 73 -1.06 4.17 4.66
CA LEU A 73 -1.98 4.62 3.60
C LEU A 73 -1.45 5.88 2.91
N ARG A 74 -0.90 6.84 3.65
CA ARG A 74 -0.23 8.01 3.05
C ARG A 74 0.87 7.58 2.10
N ASN A 75 1.85 6.81 2.57
CA ASN A 75 2.99 6.42 1.75
C ASN A 75 2.58 5.50 0.58
N PHE A 76 1.59 4.63 0.80
CA PHE A 76 1.07 3.77 -0.24
C PHE A 76 0.46 4.58 -1.38
N PHE A 77 -0.32 5.61 -1.10
CA PHE A 77 -0.97 6.40 -2.14
C PHE A 77 -0.20 7.64 -2.58
N ASP A 78 0.82 8.07 -1.84
CA ASP A 78 1.68 9.21 -2.17
C ASP A 78 2.62 8.81 -3.31
N CYS A 79 2.04 8.78 -4.51
CA CYS A 79 2.73 8.57 -5.76
C CYS A 79 3.40 9.89 -6.17
N PRO A 80 4.73 10.03 -6.06
CA PRO A 80 5.42 11.26 -6.43
C PRO A 80 5.35 11.46 -7.95
N ASN A 81 5.18 12.72 -8.40
CA ASN A 81 5.10 13.20 -9.81
C ASN A 81 6.33 12.86 -10.70
N SER A 82 6.84 11.66 -10.62
CA SER A 82 8.17 11.27 -11.06
C SER A 82 8.20 9.81 -11.51
N THR A 83 9.38 9.29 -11.85
CA THR A 83 9.57 7.95 -12.43
C THR A 83 9.11 6.84 -11.49
N HIS A 84 8.76 5.66 -12.06
CA HIS A 84 8.44 4.43 -11.32
C HIS A 84 9.47 4.12 -10.23
N GLU A 85 10.74 4.32 -10.54
CA GLU A 85 11.86 4.08 -9.64
C GLU A 85 11.76 4.93 -8.37
N LYS A 86 11.37 6.20 -8.46
CA LYS A 86 11.23 7.05 -7.27
C LYS A 86 10.08 6.59 -6.38
N TYR A 87 8.97 6.16 -6.97
CA TYR A 87 7.86 5.64 -6.19
C TYR A 87 8.21 4.30 -5.52
N ALA A 88 8.86 3.39 -6.26
CA ALA A 88 9.33 2.13 -5.69
C ALA A 88 10.42 2.34 -4.61
N ASN A 89 11.27 3.37 -4.74
CA ASN A 89 12.18 3.80 -3.67
C ASN A 89 11.45 4.32 -2.42
N THR A 90 10.34 5.06 -2.57
CA THR A 90 9.50 5.46 -1.42
C THR A 90 8.94 4.24 -0.71
N LEU A 91 8.41 3.27 -1.46
CA LEU A 91 7.89 2.03 -0.88
C LEU A 91 9.00 1.19 -0.23
N TRP A 92 10.21 1.21 -0.79
CA TRP A 92 11.39 0.56 -0.20
C TRP A 92 11.77 1.16 1.13
N ALA A 93 11.92 2.49 1.20
CA ALA A 93 12.25 3.19 2.44
C ALA A 93 11.18 2.92 3.52
N LEU A 94 9.90 2.84 3.13
CA LEU A 94 8.84 2.43 4.04
C LEU A 94 9.02 1.00 4.55
N GLY A 95 9.33 0.06 3.66
CA GLY A 95 9.58 -1.34 4.03
C GLY A 95 10.76 -1.52 4.99
N GLU A 96 11.85 -0.78 4.78
CA GLU A 96 13.02 -0.78 5.69
C GLU A 96 12.65 -0.26 7.09
N LEU A 97 11.95 0.87 7.17
CA LEU A 97 11.48 1.43 8.45
C LEU A 97 10.57 0.46 9.19
N GLN A 98 9.63 -0.16 8.48
CA GLN A 98 8.69 -1.12 9.06
C GLN A 98 9.37 -2.41 9.54
N SER A 99 10.43 -2.83 8.87
CA SER A 99 11.26 -3.95 9.31
C SER A 99 12.00 -3.59 10.60
N GLN A 100 12.65 -2.41 10.64
CA GLN A 100 13.39 -1.92 11.82
C GLN A 100 12.50 -1.77 13.06
N ASP A 101 11.31 -1.20 12.88
CA ASP A 101 10.34 -0.97 13.96
C ASP A 101 9.55 -2.24 14.34
N ARG A 102 9.81 -3.37 13.67
CA ARG A 102 9.09 -4.66 13.84
C ARG A 102 7.58 -4.55 13.57
N LEU A 103 7.19 -3.62 12.71
CA LEU A 103 5.80 -3.39 12.31
C LEU A 103 5.43 -4.16 11.03
N ALA A 104 6.42 -4.70 10.31
CA ALA A 104 6.19 -5.49 9.10
C ALA A 104 5.16 -6.63 9.27
N PRO A 105 5.16 -7.43 10.36
CA PRO A 105 4.15 -8.48 10.56
C PRO A 105 2.72 -7.92 10.63
N VAL A 106 2.53 -6.74 11.21
CA VAL A 106 1.22 -6.07 11.31
C VAL A 106 0.75 -5.65 9.92
N VAL A 107 1.66 -5.10 9.13
CA VAL A 107 1.37 -4.64 7.77
C VAL A 107 0.98 -5.83 6.89
N MET A 108 1.75 -6.92 6.96
CA MET A 108 1.53 -8.13 6.16
C MET A 108 0.27 -8.90 6.57
N ALA A 109 0.02 -9.03 7.88
CA ALA A 109 -1.09 -9.85 8.36
C ALA A 109 -2.42 -9.09 8.51
N ALA A 110 -2.39 -7.76 8.55
CA ALA A 110 -3.60 -6.94 8.74
C ALA A 110 -3.81 -5.92 7.62
N ILE A 111 -2.84 -5.04 7.36
CA ILE A 111 -3.05 -3.90 6.45
C ILE A 111 -3.18 -4.36 4.99
N ILE A 112 -2.30 -5.25 4.51
CA ILE A 112 -2.34 -5.74 3.13
C ILE A 112 -3.66 -6.51 2.85
N PRO A 113 -4.08 -7.48 3.68
CA PRO A 113 -5.38 -8.15 3.48
C PRO A 113 -6.57 -7.20 3.51
N PHE A 114 -6.57 -6.23 4.43
CA PHE A 114 -7.60 -5.20 4.47
C PHE A 114 -7.65 -4.41 3.16
N MET A 115 -6.49 -4.00 2.63
CA MET A 115 -6.41 -3.26 1.38
C MET A 115 -6.88 -4.07 0.18
N GLN A 116 -6.58 -5.37 0.13
CA GLN A 116 -7.10 -6.27 -0.90
C GLN A 116 -8.63 -6.28 -0.88
N SER A 117 -9.23 -6.49 0.30
CA SER A 117 -10.69 -6.46 0.50
C SER A 117 -11.30 -5.10 0.11
N ALA A 118 -10.65 -3.99 0.49
CA ALA A 118 -11.11 -2.64 0.14
C ALA A 118 -11.11 -2.39 -1.38
N ILE A 119 -10.09 -2.88 -2.10
CA ILE A 119 -10.03 -2.78 -3.57
C ILE A 119 -11.13 -3.64 -4.21
N GLU A 120 -11.37 -4.85 -3.71
CA GLU A 120 -12.45 -5.72 -4.20
C GLU A 120 -13.83 -5.09 -4.01
N GLN A 121 -14.08 -4.49 -2.84
CA GLN A 121 -15.32 -3.77 -2.56
C GLN A 121 -15.50 -2.57 -3.48
N PHE A 122 -14.43 -1.84 -3.80
CA PHE A 122 -14.47 -0.74 -4.77
C PHE A 122 -14.92 -1.21 -6.17
N ILE A 123 -14.44 -2.36 -6.63
CA ILE A 123 -14.89 -2.97 -7.90
C ILE A 123 -16.37 -3.34 -7.83
N GLN A 124 -16.83 -3.89 -6.70
CA GLN A 124 -18.19 -4.40 -6.52
C GLN A 124 -19.22 -3.32 -6.15
N ALA A 125 -18.79 -2.08 -5.86
CA ALA A 125 -19.67 -1.02 -5.43
C ALA A 125 -20.86 -0.82 -6.40
N LYS A 126 -22.06 -0.73 -5.84
CA LYS A 126 -23.30 -0.56 -6.63
C LYS A 126 -23.54 0.89 -7.05
N ASP A 127 -22.84 1.83 -6.43
CA ASP A 127 -22.86 3.23 -6.85
C ASP A 127 -22.09 3.39 -8.17
N HIS A 128 -22.80 3.83 -9.21
CA HIS A 128 -22.32 3.93 -10.59
C HIS A 128 -21.68 5.28 -10.91
N THR A 129 -21.25 6.05 -9.91
CA THR A 129 -20.53 7.32 -10.11
C THR A 129 -19.28 7.15 -10.98
N ILE A 130 -18.61 6.00 -10.90
CA ILE A 130 -17.46 5.64 -11.75
C ILE A 130 -17.82 4.42 -12.61
N ALA A 131 -17.61 4.54 -13.92
CA ALA A 131 -17.86 3.47 -14.87
C ALA A 131 -17.08 2.19 -14.50
N TYR A 132 -17.70 1.03 -14.68
CA TYR A 132 -17.13 -0.26 -14.22
C TYR A 132 -15.73 -0.55 -14.80
N HIS A 133 -15.53 -0.29 -16.10
CA HIS A 133 -14.22 -0.49 -16.73
C HIS A 133 -13.12 0.38 -16.10
N VAL A 134 -13.45 1.65 -15.76
CA VAL A 134 -12.52 2.55 -15.06
C VAL A 134 -12.19 2.01 -13.67
N ARG A 135 -13.17 1.46 -12.94
CA ARG A 135 -12.93 0.83 -11.63
C ARG A 135 -12.00 -0.37 -11.73
N LEU A 136 -12.18 -1.23 -12.73
CA LEU A 136 -11.27 -2.36 -12.98
C LEU A 136 -9.85 -1.89 -13.30
N GLU A 137 -9.74 -0.85 -14.12
CA GLU A 137 -8.45 -0.27 -14.49
C GLU A 137 -7.71 0.33 -13.30
N LEU A 138 -8.40 1.06 -12.43
CA LEU A 138 -7.84 1.61 -11.19
C LEU A 138 -7.47 0.50 -10.20
N ALA A 139 -8.35 -0.49 -10.02
CA ALA A 139 -8.11 -1.61 -9.14
C ALA A 139 -6.90 -2.44 -9.56
N THR A 140 -6.70 -2.63 -10.87
CA THR A 140 -5.52 -3.32 -11.41
C THR A 140 -4.22 -2.62 -10.99
N SER A 141 -4.16 -1.30 -11.13
CA SER A 141 -2.97 -0.52 -10.74
C SER A 141 -2.75 -0.52 -9.23
N LEU A 142 -3.83 -0.50 -8.44
CA LEU A 142 -3.76 -0.64 -6.98
C LEU A 142 -3.24 -2.02 -6.56
N PHE A 143 -3.73 -3.11 -7.16
CA PHE A 143 -3.26 -4.45 -6.86
C PHE A 143 -1.78 -4.64 -7.22
N LYS A 144 -1.33 -4.14 -8.38
CA LYS A 144 0.09 -4.18 -8.75
C LYS A 144 0.97 -3.41 -7.76
N THR A 145 0.52 -2.22 -7.34
CA THR A 145 1.24 -1.42 -6.33
C THR A 145 1.28 -2.14 -4.98
N LEU A 146 0.18 -2.78 -4.58
CA LEU A 146 0.10 -3.54 -3.33
C LEU A 146 1.03 -4.76 -3.36
N ALA A 147 1.03 -5.51 -4.47
CA ALA A 147 1.95 -6.63 -4.69
C ALA A 147 3.42 -6.16 -4.70
N MET A 148 3.71 -4.99 -5.28
CA MET A 148 5.04 -4.40 -5.23
C MET A 148 5.46 -4.08 -3.80
N ASN A 149 4.59 -3.44 -3.02
CA ASN A 149 4.87 -3.12 -1.62
C ASN A 149 5.06 -4.38 -0.76
N GLU A 150 4.23 -5.39 -0.97
CA GLU A 150 4.34 -6.68 -0.29
C GLU A 150 5.68 -7.37 -0.58
N ASN A 151 6.07 -7.46 -1.86
CA ASN A 151 7.33 -8.04 -2.29
C ASN A 151 8.56 -7.32 -1.70
N ILE A 152 8.52 -5.99 -1.67
CA ILE A 152 9.54 -5.16 -1.04
C ILE A 152 9.62 -5.49 0.46
N LEU A 153 8.49 -5.54 1.15
CA LEU A 153 8.44 -5.78 2.58
C LEU A 153 8.98 -7.17 2.96
N TYR A 154 8.63 -8.21 2.20
CA TYR A 154 9.24 -9.54 2.36
C TYR A 154 10.76 -9.49 2.23
N HIS A 155 11.28 -8.70 1.29
CA HIS A 155 12.71 -8.56 1.11
C HIS A 155 13.36 -7.80 2.28
N CYS A 156 12.76 -6.70 2.74
CA CYS A 156 13.28 -5.92 3.87
C CYS A 156 13.27 -6.68 5.21
N VAL A 157 12.46 -7.73 5.36
CA VAL A 157 12.39 -8.57 6.57
C VAL A 157 13.33 -9.78 6.49
N ALA A 158 13.63 -10.27 5.28
CA ALA A 158 14.48 -11.44 5.09
C ALA A 158 15.99 -11.17 5.28
N TYR A 159 16.39 -9.90 5.33
CA TYR A 159 17.77 -9.41 5.49
C TYR A 159 17.92 -8.61 6.78
#